data_AF-A0A1F2QL11-F1
#
_entry.id   AF-A0A1F2QL11-F1
#
_cell.length_a   1.000
_cell.length_b   1.000
_cell.length_c   1.000
_cell.angle_alpha   90.00
_cell.angle_beta   90.00
_cell.angle_gamma   90.00
#
_symmetry.space_group_name_H-M   'P 1'
#
loop_
_entity.id
_entity.type
_entity.pdbx_description
1 polymer ?
#
loop_
_entity_poly.entity_id
_entity_poly.type
_entity_poly.pdbx_seq_one_letter_code
_entity_poly.pdbx_strand_id
1 'polypeptide(L)'
;MAKGKKTKPGETPWHVPMDKRTFETFREIRAYDVRNLQWHEPSAFNGDVSVVRYLVTIEEVVEAPEVIHARLQKLWDACDNHNNWAPLRVAAARHGYTMKGEPGTARRK
;
A
#
# COMPACT_ATOMS: atom_id res chain seq x y z
N MET A 1 54.04 20.38 24.08
CA MET A 1 53.67 19.09 23.46
C MET A 1 52.14 19.02 23.37
N ALA A 2 51.58 19.23 22.16
CA ALA A 2 50.13 19.21 21.96
C ALA A 2 49.65 17.76 21.82
N LYS A 3 48.76 17.32 22.71
CA LYS A 3 48.12 16.01 22.63
C LYS A 3 47.22 15.97 21.40
N GLY A 4 47.55 15.11 20.43
CA GLY A 4 46.69 14.82 19.29
C GLY A 4 45.34 14.27 19.77
N LYS A 5 44.25 14.94 19.38
CA LYS A 5 42.89 14.41 19.56
C LYS A 5 42.76 13.17 18.67
N LYS A 6 42.65 12.00 19.30
CA LYS A 6 42.25 10.77 18.60
C LYS A 6 40.79 10.91 18.19
N THR A 7 40.51 11.02 16.89
CA THR A 7 39.17 10.85 16.35
C THR A 7 38.72 9.41 16.62
N LYS A 8 37.57 9.24 17.26
CA LYS A 8 36.97 7.91 17.47
C LYS A 8 36.54 7.35 16.10
N PRO A 9 36.88 6.11 15.74
CA PRO A 9 36.28 5.47 14.58
C PRO A 9 34.84 5.08 14.93
N GLY A 10 33.86 5.61 14.20
CA GLY A 10 32.46 5.16 14.30
C GLY A 10 31.36 6.23 14.23
N GLU A 11 31.68 7.52 14.23
CA GLU A 11 30.65 8.56 14.08
C GLU A 11 30.48 8.96 12.61
N THR A 12 29.78 8.12 11.85
CA THR A 12 28.99 8.61 10.72
C THR A 12 27.54 8.69 11.18
N PRO A 13 26.91 9.88 11.25
CA PRO A 13 25.47 9.96 11.38
C PRO A 13 24.87 9.43 10.07
N TRP A 14 24.40 8.18 10.07
CA TRP A 14 23.74 7.51 8.94
C TRP A 14 22.36 8.09 8.60
N HIS A 15 22.15 9.39 8.77
CA HIS A 15 20.97 10.06 8.23
C HIS A 15 21.28 10.52 6.81
N VAL A 16 21.44 9.54 5.91
CA VAL A 16 21.12 9.81 4.51
C VAL A 16 19.61 10.08 4.51
N PRO A 17 19.11 11.24 4.03
CA PRO A 17 17.69 11.44 3.85
C PRO A 17 17.19 10.35 2.89
N MET A 18 16.56 9.32 3.44
CA MET A 18 15.89 8.32 2.63
C MET A 18 14.64 8.99 2.08
N ASP A 19 14.48 8.97 0.75
CA ASP A 19 13.25 9.47 0.12
C ASP A 19 12.05 8.72 0.71
N LYS A 20 11.21 9.44 1.45
CA LYS A 20 9.98 8.87 2.02
C LYS A 20 9.06 8.49 0.86
N ARG A 21 8.77 7.20 0.71
CA ARG A 21 7.77 6.71 -0.24
C ARG A 21 6.45 6.50 0.50
N THR A 22 5.37 7.09 -0.02
CA THR A 22 4.00 6.92 0.50
C THR A 22 3.09 6.48 -0.63
N PHE A 23 2.24 5.48 -0.37
CA PHE A 23 1.24 5.02 -1.33
C PHE A 23 -0.02 4.54 -0.58
N GLU A 24 -1.16 4.58 -1.26
CA GLU A 24 -2.43 4.03 -0.78
C GLU A 24 -2.80 2.82 -1.65
N THR A 25 -3.43 1.81 -1.05
CA THR A 25 -3.85 0.60 -1.75
C THR A 25 -5.19 0.12 -1.23
N PHE A 26 -5.99 -0.47 -2.14
CA PHE A 26 -7.23 -1.15 -1.81
C PHE A 26 -7.04 -2.64 -1.50
N ARG A 27 -5.80 -3.14 -1.60
CA ARG A 27 -5.49 -4.52 -1.23
C ARG A 27 -5.54 -4.66 0.28
N GLU A 28 -6.31 -5.65 0.73
CA GLU A 28 -6.26 -6.10 2.11
C GLU A 28 -4.84 -6.62 2.40
N ILE A 29 -4.16 -6.05 3.40
CA ILE A 29 -2.83 -6.49 3.81
C ILE A 29 -2.99 -7.57 4.87
N ARG A 30 -2.62 -8.80 4.54
CA ARG A 30 -2.74 -9.96 5.44
C ARG A 30 -1.38 -10.35 6.02
N ALA A 31 -1.40 -11.30 6.96
CA ALA A 31 -0.19 -11.81 7.63
C ALA A 31 0.90 -12.29 6.65
N TYR A 32 0.52 -12.85 5.50
CA TYR A 32 1.45 -13.25 4.45
C TYR A 32 2.19 -12.06 3.83
N ASP A 33 1.48 -10.97 3.53
CA ASP A 33 2.06 -9.75 2.98
C ASP A 33 3.02 -9.09 3.97
N VAL A 34 2.62 -9.03 5.24
CA VAL A 34 3.48 -8.52 6.33
C VAL A 34 4.75 -9.38 6.47
N ARG A 35 4.62 -10.70 6.42
CA ARG A 35 5.77 -11.62 6.49
C ARG A 35 6.74 -11.40 5.33
N ASN A 36 6.25 -11.12 4.13
CA ASN A 36 7.11 -10.81 2.98
C ASN A 36 7.87 -9.48 3.12
N LEU A 37 7.39 -8.57 3.97
CA LEU A 37 8.08 -7.32 4.29
C LEU A 37 9.07 -7.45 5.45
N GLN A 38 8.98 -8.54 6.22
CA GLN A 38 9.81 -8.77 7.39
C GLN A 38 11.02 -9.63 7.01
N TRP A 39 12.20 -9.00 6.97
CA TRP A 39 13.48 -9.71 6.94
C TRP A 39 14.26 -9.34 8.20
N HIS A 40 14.53 -10.34 9.05
CA HIS A 40 15.14 -10.12 10.38
C HIS A 40 16.67 -9.95 10.32
N GLU A 41 17.26 -10.24 9.17
CA GLU A 41 18.69 -10.28 8.92
C GLU A 41 19.02 -9.47 7.65
N PRO A 42 20.28 -9.03 7.46
CA PRO A 42 20.72 -8.50 6.19
C PRO A 42 20.45 -9.50 5.05
N SER A 43 19.86 -9.05 3.96
CA SER A 43 19.59 -9.91 2.81
C SER A 43 20.84 -9.94 1.91
N ALA A 44 21.34 -11.14 1.64
CA ALA A 44 22.39 -11.42 0.67
C ALA A 44 21.82 -12.39 -0.38
N PHE A 45 21.13 -11.86 -1.39
CA PHE A 45 20.54 -12.66 -2.45
C PHE A 45 21.24 -12.38 -3.78
N ASN A 46 21.81 -13.41 -4.40
CA ASN A 46 22.43 -13.37 -5.73
C ASN A 46 23.41 -12.20 -5.97
N GLY A 47 24.21 -11.84 -4.96
CA GLY A 47 25.24 -10.80 -5.05
C GLY A 47 24.77 -9.40 -4.66
N ASP A 48 23.48 -9.18 -4.44
CA ASP A 48 22.96 -7.96 -3.81
C ASP A 48 22.94 -8.16 -2.29
N VAL A 49 23.77 -7.37 -1.60
CA VAL A 49 23.84 -7.33 -0.13
C VAL A 49 23.21 -6.01 0.33
N SER A 50 22.05 -6.09 0.98
CA SER A 50 21.39 -4.93 1.58
C SER A 50 21.52 -4.95 3.10
N VAL A 51 22.05 -3.86 3.64
CA VAL A 51 22.16 -3.60 5.09
C VAL A 51 21.19 -2.51 5.56
N VAL A 52 20.31 -2.04 4.67
CA VAL A 52 19.38 -0.94 4.96
C VAL A 52 18.14 -1.50 5.64
N ARG A 53 17.84 -0.99 6.84
CA ARG A 53 16.60 -1.30 7.56
C ARG A 53 15.52 -0.28 7.19
N TYR A 54 14.35 -0.77 6.81
CA TYR A 54 13.17 0.07 6.55
C TYR A 54 12.22 0.04 7.74
N LEU A 55 11.64 1.20 8.07
CA LEU A 55 10.48 1.28 8.96
C LEU A 55 9.24 1.42 8.08
N VAL A 56 8.33 0.45 8.17
CA VAL A 56 7.07 0.44 7.40
C VAL A 56 5.93 0.66 8.38
N THR A 57 5.12 1.69 8.14
CA THR A 57 3.91 1.98 8.88
C THR A 57 2.71 1.69 7.98
N ILE A 58 1.78 0.86 8.46
CA ILE A 58 0.54 0.52 7.76
C ILE A 58 -0.60 1.05 8.61
N GLU A 59 -1.39 1.95 8.03
CA GLU A 59 -2.54 2.58 8.68
C GLU A 59 -3.80 2.22 7.89
N GLU A 60 -4.79 1.66 8.58
CA GLU A 60 -6.10 1.43 8.00
C GLU A 60 -6.88 2.75 7.95
N VAL A 61 -7.27 3.17 6.75
CA VAL A 61 -8.09 4.36 6.54
C VAL A 61 -9.54 3.92 6.40
N VAL A 62 -10.31 4.11 7.46
CA VAL A 62 -11.75 3.84 7.44
C VAL A 62 -12.47 4.98 6.73
N GLU A 63 -13.12 4.67 5.62
CA GLU A 63 -13.91 5.64 4.87
C GLU A 63 -15.38 5.62 5.29
N ALA A 64 -16.03 6.78 5.17
CA ALA A 64 -17.47 6.87 5.37
C ALA A 64 -18.21 5.99 4.33
N PRO A 65 -19.32 5.33 4.71
CA PRO A 65 -20.07 4.45 3.80
C PRO A 65 -20.44 5.11 2.47
N GLU A 66 -20.81 6.39 2.50
CA GLU A 66 -21.23 7.17 1.33
C GLU A 66 -20.10 7.30 0.30
N VAL A 67 -18.85 7.43 0.76
CA VAL A 67 -17.67 7.50 -0.10
C VAL A 67 -17.43 6.15 -0.78
N ILE A 68 -17.56 5.06 -0.04
CA ILE A 68 -17.42 3.71 -0.56
C ILE A 68 -18.52 3.42 -1.59
N HIS A 69 -19.76 3.82 -1.31
CA HIS A 69 -20.90 3.66 -2.23
C HIS A 69 -20.67 4.42 -3.54
N ALA A 70 -20.21 5.67 -3.46
CA ALA A 70 -19.90 6.48 -4.64
C ALA A 70 -18.79 5.86 -5.50
N ARG A 71 -17.74 5.31 -4.87
CA ARG A 71 -16.64 4.61 -5.57
C ARG A 71 -17.13 3.34 -6.26
N LEU A 72 -17.93 2.53 -5.57
CA LEU A 72 -18.52 1.31 -6.14
C LEU A 72 -19.44 1.63 -7.31
N GLN A 73 -20.28 2.66 -7.21
CA GLN A 73 -21.13 3.10 -8.32
C GLN A 73 -20.29 3.59 -9.50
N LYS A 74 -19.24 4.39 -9.25
CA LYS A 74 -18.33 4.83 -10.31
C LYS A 74 -17.65 3.65 -11.02
N LEU A 75 -17.23 2.64 -10.26
CA LEU A 75 -16.66 1.41 -10.83
C LEU A 75 -17.71 0.65 -11.65
N TRP A 76 -18.94 0.52 -11.16
CA TRP A 76 -20.04 -0.12 -11.87
C TRP A 76 -20.35 0.56 -13.20
N ASP A 77 -20.46 1.88 -13.18
CA ASP A 77 -20.75 2.69 -14.35
C ASP A 77 -19.63 2.62 -15.40
N ALA A 78 -18.37 2.48 -14.95
CA ALA A 78 -17.19 2.37 -15.80
C ALA A 78 -16.84 0.93 -16.20
N CYS A 79 -17.43 -0.09 -15.56
CA CYS A 79 -17.04 -1.49 -15.73
C CYS A 79 -17.53 -2.07 -17.05
N ASP A 80 -16.61 -2.33 -17.98
CA ASP A 80 -16.85 -2.96 -19.28
C ASP A 80 -16.65 -4.49 -19.27
N ASN A 81 -15.99 -5.02 -18.25
CA ASN A 81 -15.74 -6.45 -18.10
C ASN A 81 -16.83 -7.12 -17.25
N HIS A 82 -17.63 -7.98 -17.88
CA HIS A 82 -18.71 -8.72 -17.22
C HIS A 82 -18.26 -9.60 -16.05
N ASN A 83 -17.01 -10.09 -16.08
CA ASN A 83 -16.46 -10.91 -14.99
C ASN A 83 -16.35 -10.16 -13.67
N ASN A 84 -16.31 -8.82 -13.72
CA ASN A 84 -16.20 -7.98 -12.53
C ASN A 84 -17.58 -7.63 -11.94
N TRP A 85 -18.68 -7.88 -12.65
CA TRP A 85 -20.01 -7.45 -12.20
C TRP A 85 -20.48 -8.18 -10.93
N ALA A 86 -20.31 -9.50 -10.88
CA ALA A 86 -20.67 -10.28 -9.71
C ALA A 86 -19.80 -9.92 -8.47
N PRO A 87 -18.46 -9.82 -8.57
CA PRO A 87 -17.63 -9.29 -7.49
C PRO A 87 -18.05 -7.91 -6.99
N LEU A 88 -18.38 -6.98 -7.88
CA LEU A 88 -18.83 -5.63 -7.50
C LEU A 88 -20.16 -5.67 -6.73
N ARG A 89 -21.10 -6.53 -7.13
CA ARG A 89 -22.37 -6.72 -6.40
C ARG A 89 -22.16 -7.28 -5.00
N VAL A 90 -21.27 -8.25 -4.85
CA VAL A 90 -20.91 -8.79 -3.54
C VAL A 90 -20.24 -7.72 -2.67
N ALA A 91 -19.33 -6.93 -3.24
CA ALA A 91 -18.69 -5.82 -2.52
C ALA A 91 -19.72 -4.77 -2.07
N ALA A 92 -20.61 -4.34 -2.96
CA ALA A 92 -21.68 -3.40 -2.63
C ALA A 92 -22.60 -3.93 -1.52
N ALA A 93 -23.00 -5.20 -1.59
CA ALA A 93 -23.83 -5.82 -0.56
C ALA A 93 -23.15 -5.86 0.81
N ARG A 94 -21.83 -6.10 0.88
CA ARG A 94 -21.06 -6.06 2.15
C ARG A 94 -21.10 -4.68 2.81
N HIS A 95 -21.23 -3.61 2.03
CA HIS A 95 -21.33 -2.23 2.51
C HIS A 95 -22.78 -1.72 2.58
N GLY A 96 -23.78 -2.60 2.49
CA GLY A 96 -25.20 -2.23 2.57
C GLY A 96 -25.68 -1.40 1.38
N TYR A 97 -25.01 -1.48 0.23
CA TYR A 97 -25.31 -0.71 -0.96
C TYR A 97 -25.87 -1.57 -2.09
N THR A 98 -26.83 -1.04 -2.82
CA THR A 98 -27.33 -1.63 -4.08
C THR A 98 -27.01 -0.69 -5.23
N MET A 99 -26.22 -1.20 -6.18
CA MET A 99 -25.82 -0.43 -7.37
C MET A 99 -27.03 -0.11 -8.25
N LYS A 100 -27.02 1.08 -8.84
CA LYS A 100 -28.11 1.60 -9.67
C LYS A 100 -27.79 1.42 -11.15
N GLY A 101 -28.81 1.05 -11.93
CA GLY A 101 -28.71 0.93 -13.39
C GLY A 101 -27.91 -0.28 -13.88
N GLU A 102 -27.73 -0.35 -15.20
CA GLU A 102 -26.90 -1.37 -15.86
C GLU A 102 -25.41 -1.01 -15.73
N PRO A 103 -24.50 -2.01 -15.73
CA PRO A 103 -23.07 -1.75 -15.71
C PRO A 103 -22.59 -1.15 -17.04
N GLY A 104 -21.50 -0.38 -17.01
CA GLY A 104 -20.90 0.20 -18.22
C GLY A 104 -21.71 1.35 -18.85
N THR A 105 -22.64 1.95 -18.11
CA THR A 105 -23.47 3.07 -18.56
C THR A 105 -22.67 4.32 -18.91
N ALA A 106 -21.50 4.53 -18.30
CA ALA A 106 -20.65 5.69 -18.58
C ALA A 106 -20.12 5.70 -20.04
N ARG A 107 -20.10 4.56 -20.73
CA ARG A 107 -19.70 4.46 -22.14
C ARG A 107 -20.85 4.66 -23.13
N ARG A 108 -22.10 4.59 -22.67
CA ARG A 108 -23.29 4.73 -23.54
C ARG A 108 -23.68 6.18 -23.81
N LYS A 109 -22.97 7.14 -23.21
CA LYS A 109 -23.08 8.58 -23.47
C LYS A 109 -21.89 9.03 -24.30
#